data_AF-A0A349MBK4-F1
#
_entry.id   AF-A0A349MBK4-F1
#
_cell.length_a   1.000
_cell.length_b   1.000
_cell.length_c   1.000
_cell.angle_alpha   90.00
_cell.angle_beta   90.00
_cell.angle_gamma   90.00
#
_symmetry.space_group_name_H-M   'P 1'
#
loop_
_entity.id
_entity.type
_entity.pdbx_description
1 polymer ?
#
loop_
_entity_poly.entity_id
_entity_poly.type
_entity_poly.pdbx_seq_one_letter_code
_entity_poly.pdbx_strand_id
1 'polypeptide(L)'
;MATIAWEANTFFESVGVGWSMNDEHSGGTLFPSMVPFKKTISVTWNVPKTMDPKHGFWSALSGNIWPADKWLAVQRSDKGNVLGTAKAEVVEGRATMWLSEGGVWNLERDTVAPRVLPYHSGTPLISDGDAVWFVEDELSGIDELQLTLDGVWARLVWDPKRNMVTYEHGDGVHNANRPVKAVLTTIDKAGNEAKWTGLLSWP
;
A
#
# COMPACT_ATOMS: atom_id res chain seq x y z
N MET A 1 -19.32 0.05 20.03
CA MET A 1 -19.63 1.44 19.60
C MET A 1 -18.41 1.99 18.91
N ALA A 2 -18.57 2.66 17.78
CA ALA A 2 -17.48 3.30 17.04
C ALA A 2 -17.36 4.77 17.44
N THR A 3 -16.13 5.29 17.37
CA THR A 3 -15.80 6.70 17.54
C THR A 3 -15.29 7.24 16.21
N ILE A 4 -15.73 8.44 15.85
CA ILE A 4 -15.28 9.15 14.65
C ILE A 4 -14.59 10.43 15.13
N ALA A 5 -13.43 10.75 14.56
CA ALA A 5 -12.74 12.01 14.83
C ALA A 5 -12.17 12.61 13.55
N TRP A 6 -12.05 13.93 13.52
CA TRP A 6 -11.50 14.68 12.39
C TRP A 6 -10.93 16.02 12.87
N GLU A 7 -10.08 16.61 12.04
CA GLU A 7 -9.50 17.93 12.29
C GLU A 7 -10.43 19.07 11.87
N ALA A 8 -10.16 20.28 12.36
CA ALA A 8 -10.80 21.48 11.81
C ALA A 8 -10.52 21.60 10.29
N ASN A 9 -11.54 22.07 9.56
CA ASN A 9 -11.53 22.27 8.11
C ASN A 9 -11.37 20.98 7.27
N THR A 10 -11.78 19.81 7.81
CA THR A 10 -11.83 18.56 7.04
C THR A 10 -12.82 18.59 5.87
N PHE A 11 -13.89 19.37 5.96
CA PHE A 11 -14.95 19.39 4.94
C PHE A 11 -14.93 20.67 4.10
N PHE A 12 -15.46 20.58 2.88
CA PHE A 12 -15.68 21.75 2.02
C PHE A 12 -16.80 22.64 2.52
N GLU A 13 -17.84 22.02 3.08
CA GLU A 13 -19.04 22.66 3.60
C GLU A 13 -19.51 21.94 4.87
N SER A 14 -20.52 22.51 5.54
CA SER A 14 -21.12 21.89 6.72
C SER A 14 -21.85 20.62 6.31
N VAL A 15 -21.47 19.49 6.88
CA VAL A 15 -22.01 18.18 6.51
C VAL A 15 -22.21 17.29 7.73
N GLY A 16 -23.28 16.48 7.70
CA GLY A 16 -23.52 15.46 8.72
C GLY A 16 -22.62 14.24 8.46
N VAL A 17 -21.78 13.91 9.43
CA VAL A 17 -20.83 12.78 9.36
C VAL A 17 -21.32 11.67 10.26
N GLY A 18 -21.29 10.43 9.76
CA GLY A 18 -21.73 9.28 10.53
C GLY A 18 -21.04 7.99 10.11
N TRP A 19 -21.01 7.02 11.01
CA TRP A 19 -20.46 5.68 10.75
C TRP A 19 -21.51 4.64 11.10
N SER A 20 -21.79 3.75 10.16
CA SER A 20 -22.61 2.57 10.40
C SER A 20 -21.74 1.33 10.29
N MET A 21 -21.56 0.60 11.39
CA MET A 21 -20.83 -0.67 11.40
C MET A 21 -21.56 -1.71 10.54
N ASN A 22 -20.81 -2.58 9.86
CA ASN A 22 -21.36 -3.79 9.25
C ASN A 22 -21.64 -4.87 10.32
N ASP A 23 -22.42 -5.89 9.98
CA ASP A 23 -22.82 -6.95 10.92
C ASP A 23 -21.63 -7.77 11.46
N GLU A 24 -20.55 -7.87 10.68
CA GLU A 24 -19.35 -8.62 11.03
C GLU A 24 -18.39 -7.82 11.93
N HIS A 25 -18.63 -6.52 12.10
CA HIS A 25 -17.73 -5.56 12.76
C HIS A 25 -16.30 -5.56 12.18
N SER A 26 -16.16 -5.96 10.92
CA SER A 26 -14.94 -5.89 10.13
C SER A 26 -14.82 -4.55 9.41
N GLY A 27 -15.84 -3.69 9.46
CA GLY A 27 -15.86 -2.43 8.74
C GLY A 27 -17.22 -1.77 8.82
N GLY A 28 -17.54 -0.94 7.84
CA GLY A 28 -18.79 -0.19 7.84
C GLY A 28 -18.85 0.87 6.76
N THR A 29 -19.91 1.65 6.83
CA THR A 29 -20.19 2.73 5.88
C THR A 29 -19.95 4.07 6.54
N LEU A 30 -19.08 4.86 5.93
CA LEU A 30 -18.86 6.25 6.26
C LEU A 30 -19.79 7.15 5.44
N PHE A 31 -20.54 8.00 6.13
CA PHE A 31 -21.44 8.98 5.55
C PHE A 31 -20.89 10.40 5.67
N PRO A 32 -21.12 11.26 4.66
CA PRO A 32 -21.79 10.93 3.39
C PRO A 32 -20.87 10.15 2.43
N SER A 33 -21.43 9.24 1.63
CA SER A 33 -20.66 8.32 0.79
C SER A 33 -20.10 8.91 -0.50
N MET A 34 -20.59 10.09 -0.93
CA MET A 34 -20.24 10.68 -2.24
C MET A 34 -19.65 12.10 -2.14
N VAL A 35 -19.15 12.49 -0.96
CA VAL A 35 -18.53 13.80 -0.78
C VAL A 35 -17.03 13.62 -0.54
N PRO A 36 -16.16 14.24 -1.34
CA PRO A 36 -14.72 14.21 -1.07
C PRO A 36 -14.40 15.02 0.18
N PHE A 37 -13.47 14.54 0.99
CA PHE A 37 -12.98 15.29 2.16
C PHE A 37 -11.69 16.03 1.80
N LYS A 38 -11.45 17.17 2.44
CA LYS A 38 -10.18 17.89 2.33
C LYS A 38 -9.06 17.19 3.09
N LYS A 39 -9.43 16.50 4.17
CA LYS A 39 -8.53 15.80 5.08
C LYS A 39 -9.12 14.45 5.44
N THR A 40 -8.25 13.59 5.95
CA THR A 40 -8.62 12.29 6.44
C THR A 40 -9.43 12.38 7.73
N ILE A 41 -10.35 11.45 7.92
CA ILE A 41 -11.03 11.22 9.19
C ILE A 41 -10.57 9.90 9.81
N SER A 42 -10.58 9.81 11.13
CA SER A 42 -10.34 8.55 11.82
C SER A 42 -11.65 7.93 12.27
N VAL A 43 -11.78 6.63 12.03
CA VAL A 43 -12.87 5.79 12.53
C VAL A 43 -12.26 4.68 13.38
N THR A 44 -12.71 4.57 14.63
CA THR A 44 -12.14 3.65 15.61
C THR A 44 -13.22 2.82 16.28
N TRP A 45 -13.03 1.52 16.41
CA TRP A 45 -13.96 0.63 17.13
C TRP A 45 -13.25 -0.59 17.72
N ASN A 46 -13.94 -1.30 18.61
CA ASN A 46 -13.46 -2.57 19.13
C ASN A 46 -13.83 -3.69 18.16
N VAL A 47 -12.84 -4.46 17.71
CA VAL A 47 -13.06 -5.62 16.85
C VAL A 47 -13.54 -6.83 17.68
N PRO A 48 -14.36 -7.73 17.10
CA PRO A 48 -14.80 -8.95 17.78
C PRO A 48 -13.62 -9.83 18.21
N LYS A 49 -13.72 -10.52 19.34
CA LYS A 49 -12.66 -11.43 19.81
C LYS A 49 -12.47 -12.68 18.93
N THR A 50 -13.48 -13.01 18.12
CA THR A 50 -13.50 -14.18 17.24
C THR A 50 -13.97 -13.75 15.86
N MET A 51 -13.19 -14.03 14.82
CA MET A 51 -13.56 -13.78 13.43
C MET A 51 -14.16 -15.08 12.85
N ASP A 52 -15.37 -15.04 12.29
CA ASP A 52 -15.96 -16.21 11.60
C ASP A 52 -15.13 -16.47 10.32
N PRO A 53 -14.50 -17.64 10.14
CA PRO A 53 -13.58 -17.93 9.04
C PRO A 53 -14.19 -17.95 7.62
N LYS A 54 -15.47 -17.60 7.45
CA LYS A 54 -16.18 -17.72 6.15
C LYS A 54 -15.71 -16.78 5.05
N HIS A 55 -14.93 -15.73 5.35
CA HIS A 55 -14.57 -14.70 4.36
C HIS A 55 -13.06 -14.54 4.10
N GLY A 56 -12.22 -15.50 4.48
CA GLY A 56 -10.79 -15.48 4.13
C GLY A 56 -10.03 -16.59 4.84
N PHE A 57 -8.91 -17.03 4.26
CA PHE A 57 -8.04 -18.12 4.74
C PHE A 57 -7.47 -17.85 6.15
N TRP A 58 -8.30 -17.99 7.18
CA TRP A 58 -7.91 -17.82 8.57
C TRP A 58 -8.08 -19.15 9.29
N SER A 59 -6.98 -19.90 9.41
CA SER A 59 -6.87 -20.94 10.42
C SER A 59 -6.78 -20.26 11.79
N ALA A 60 -7.93 -19.97 12.38
CA ALA A 60 -8.03 -19.55 13.77
C ALA A 60 -7.57 -20.70 14.68
N LEU A 61 -6.31 -20.68 15.10
CA LEU A 61 -5.90 -21.44 16.26
C LEU A 61 -6.59 -20.83 17.49
N SER A 62 -7.33 -21.66 18.20
CA SER A 62 -8.10 -21.34 19.39
C SER A 62 -7.30 -20.45 20.37
N GLY A 63 -7.76 -19.21 20.56
CA GLY A 63 -7.37 -18.37 21.71
C GLY A 63 -6.72 -17.01 21.44
N ASN A 64 -6.36 -16.62 20.21
CA ASN A 64 -5.42 -15.50 20.05
C ASN A 64 -5.92 -14.27 19.26
N ILE A 65 -5.38 -13.15 19.74
CA ILE A 65 -5.56 -11.72 19.42
C ILE A 65 -5.46 -11.49 17.91
N TRP A 66 -6.21 -10.52 17.39
CA TRP A 66 -6.04 -10.05 16.01
C TRP A 66 -4.55 -9.78 15.73
N PRO A 67 -4.00 -10.18 14.57
CA PRO A 67 -2.69 -9.73 14.14
C PRO A 67 -2.56 -8.21 14.34
N ALA A 68 -1.40 -7.73 14.78
CA ALA A 68 -1.23 -6.29 15.04
C ALA A 68 -0.86 -5.50 13.79
N ASP A 69 -0.45 -6.19 12.72
CA ASP A 69 0.19 -5.60 11.56
C ASP A 69 -0.55 -5.92 10.25
N LYS A 70 -0.15 -5.20 9.20
CA LYS A 70 -0.55 -5.44 7.80
C LYS A 70 -2.02 -5.13 7.50
N TRP A 71 -2.63 -4.25 8.26
CA TRP A 71 -4.04 -3.90 8.09
C TRP A 71 -4.24 -2.72 7.15
N LEU A 72 -5.31 -2.81 6.36
CA LEU A 72 -5.77 -1.77 5.47
C LEU A 72 -7.28 -1.62 5.59
N ALA A 73 -7.74 -0.40 5.36
CA ALA A 73 -9.11 -0.16 5.00
C ALA A 73 -9.22 -0.30 3.48
N VAL A 74 -10.11 -1.18 3.02
CA VAL A 74 -10.30 -1.45 1.60
C VAL A 74 -11.74 -1.16 1.23
N GLN A 75 -11.90 -0.32 0.20
CA GLN A 75 -13.17 -0.09 -0.45
C GLN A 75 -13.21 -0.91 -1.74
N ARG A 76 -14.29 -1.67 -1.94
CA ARG A 76 -14.51 -2.48 -3.14
C ARG A 76 -15.80 -2.07 -3.85
N SER A 77 -15.79 -2.21 -5.16
CA SER A 77 -17.02 -2.13 -5.98
C SER A 77 -17.89 -3.37 -5.80
N ASP A 78 -19.12 -3.31 -6.29
CA ASP A 78 -20.05 -4.46 -6.31
C ASP A 78 -19.50 -5.69 -7.06
N LYS A 79 -18.51 -5.48 -7.95
CA LYS A 79 -17.83 -6.54 -8.71
C LYS A 79 -16.58 -7.08 -7.99
N GLY A 80 -16.28 -6.60 -6.78
CA GLY A 80 -15.12 -7.01 -5.98
C GLY A 80 -13.81 -6.28 -6.30
N ASN A 81 -13.78 -5.43 -7.35
CA ASN A 81 -12.60 -4.64 -7.68
C ASN A 81 -12.29 -3.63 -6.57
N VAL A 82 -11.02 -3.48 -6.22
CA VAL A 82 -10.54 -2.45 -5.28
C VAL A 82 -10.77 -1.07 -5.90
N LEU A 83 -11.47 -0.21 -5.18
CA LEU A 83 -11.70 1.20 -5.55
C LEU A 83 -10.75 2.14 -4.81
N GLY A 84 -10.43 1.80 -3.56
CA GLY A 84 -9.56 2.61 -2.72
C GLY A 84 -8.98 1.79 -1.57
N THR A 85 -7.78 2.17 -1.15
CA THR A 85 -7.16 1.67 0.07
C THR A 85 -6.76 2.84 0.96
N ALA A 86 -6.89 2.62 2.26
CA ALA A 86 -6.54 3.57 3.30
C ALA A 86 -5.78 2.84 4.40
N LYS A 87 -4.98 3.60 5.15
CA LYS A 87 -4.26 3.05 6.30
C LYS A 87 -5.25 2.49 7.31
N ALA A 88 -4.94 1.34 7.88
CA ALA A 88 -5.62 0.84 9.07
C ALA A 88 -4.62 0.22 10.04
N GLU A 89 -4.99 0.19 11.31
CA GLU A 89 -4.20 -0.43 12.37
C GLU A 89 -5.12 -1.17 13.32
N VAL A 90 -4.65 -2.29 13.86
CA VAL A 90 -5.35 -3.01 14.92
C VAL A 90 -4.39 -3.14 16.10
N VAL A 91 -4.70 -2.43 17.17
CA VAL A 91 -3.89 -2.42 18.40
C VAL A 91 -4.78 -2.85 19.55
N GLU A 92 -4.40 -3.91 20.26
CA GLU A 92 -5.12 -4.39 21.45
C GLU A 92 -6.63 -4.65 21.22
N GLY A 93 -7.01 -5.15 20.04
CA GLY A 93 -8.41 -5.41 19.70
C GLY A 93 -9.22 -4.14 19.38
N ARG A 94 -8.54 -3.03 19.09
CA ARG A 94 -9.13 -1.80 18.58
C ARG A 94 -8.63 -1.52 17.18
N ALA A 95 -9.54 -1.52 16.22
CA ALA A 95 -9.25 -1.11 14.86
C ALA A 95 -9.38 0.41 14.73
N THR A 96 -8.46 1.02 13.99
CA THR A 96 -8.54 2.41 13.54
C THR A 96 -8.28 2.46 12.05
N MET A 97 -9.15 3.16 11.31
CA MET A 97 -8.99 3.44 9.89
C MET A 97 -8.87 4.95 9.67
N TRP A 98 -8.11 5.34 8.65
CA TRP A 98 -7.93 6.74 8.24
C TRP A 98 -8.47 6.95 6.83
N LEU A 99 -9.71 7.45 6.74
CA LEU A 99 -10.50 7.49 5.51
C LEU A 99 -10.56 8.90 4.91
N SER A 100 -10.22 9.04 3.62
CA SER A 100 -10.23 10.32 2.88
C SER A 100 -11.52 10.59 2.10
N GLU A 101 -12.41 9.61 2.05
CA GLU A 101 -13.71 9.69 1.38
C GLU A 101 -14.72 8.76 2.05
N GLY A 102 -16.00 9.01 1.83
CA GLY A 102 -17.08 8.18 2.33
C GLY A 102 -17.23 6.84 1.60
N GLY A 103 -18.27 6.11 1.96
CA GLY A 103 -18.63 4.83 1.32
C GLY A 103 -18.36 3.63 2.21
N VAL A 104 -18.38 2.45 1.61
CA VAL A 104 -18.24 1.17 2.32
C VAL A 104 -16.76 0.80 2.43
N TRP A 105 -16.30 0.57 3.65
CA TRP A 105 -14.91 0.26 3.96
C TRP A 105 -14.84 -1.01 4.81
N ASN A 106 -13.95 -1.93 4.46
CA ASN A 106 -13.70 -3.15 5.22
C ASN A 106 -12.23 -3.23 5.64
N LEU A 107 -11.99 -3.87 6.78
CA LEU A 107 -10.67 -4.15 7.30
C LEU A 107 -10.15 -5.42 6.64
N GLU A 108 -9.10 -5.31 5.85
CA GLU A 108 -8.44 -6.43 5.18
C GLU A 108 -6.96 -6.46 5.55
N ARG A 109 -6.36 -7.66 5.57
CA ARG A 109 -4.94 -7.84 5.87
C ARG A 109 -4.18 -8.14 4.59
N ASP A 110 -3.13 -7.39 4.34
CA ASP A 110 -2.27 -7.57 3.18
C ASP A 110 -0.88 -8.05 3.58
N THR A 111 -0.60 -9.33 3.37
CA THR A 111 0.69 -9.95 3.71
C THR A 111 1.53 -10.27 2.47
N VAL A 112 1.09 -9.86 1.28
CA VAL A 112 1.76 -10.20 0.03
C VAL A 112 2.71 -9.06 -0.32
N ALA A 113 3.99 -9.37 -0.46
CA ALA A 113 4.97 -8.36 -0.87
C ALA A 113 4.81 -8.00 -2.35
N PRO A 114 5.16 -6.77 -2.76
CA PRO A 114 5.18 -6.37 -4.15
C PRO A 114 6.08 -7.27 -5.00
N ARG A 115 5.86 -7.21 -6.32
CA ARG A 115 6.68 -7.92 -7.30
C ARG A 115 7.54 -6.91 -8.05
N VAL A 116 8.85 -7.18 -8.10
CA VAL A 116 9.83 -6.32 -8.80
C VAL A 116 10.49 -7.13 -9.91
N LEU A 117 10.34 -6.69 -11.16
CA LEU A 117 10.85 -7.38 -12.34
C LEU A 117 11.67 -6.42 -13.20
N PRO A 118 12.92 -6.74 -13.58
CA PRO A 118 13.66 -5.92 -14.53
C PRO A 118 13.02 -6.03 -15.92
N TYR A 119 12.83 -4.89 -16.59
CA TYR A 119 12.19 -4.84 -17.90
C TYR A 119 13.06 -5.51 -18.99
N HIS A 120 14.38 -5.34 -18.90
CA HIS A 120 15.35 -6.01 -19.75
C HIS A 120 15.99 -7.17 -18.96
N SER A 121 15.46 -8.39 -19.15
CA SER A 121 15.83 -9.57 -18.35
C SER A 121 16.99 -10.41 -18.93
N GLY A 122 17.57 -9.99 -20.06
CA GLY A 122 18.50 -10.84 -20.84
C GLY A 122 19.97 -10.41 -20.85
N THR A 123 20.31 -9.18 -20.46
CA THR A 123 21.70 -8.70 -20.59
C THR A 123 22.03 -7.69 -19.49
N PRO A 124 23.20 -7.81 -18.83
CA PRO A 124 23.66 -6.80 -17.88
C PRO A 124 23.94 -5.43 -18.52
N LEU A 125 24.18 -5.39 -19.84
CA LEU A 125 24.53 -4.17 -20.56
C LEU A 125 23.28 -3.35 -20.91
N ILE A 126 23.24 -2.11 -20.43
CA ILE A 126 22.24 -1.09 -20.75
C ILE A 126 22.89 -0.10 -21.72
N SER A 127 22.86 -0.43 -23.01
CA SER A 127 23.63 0.23 -24.07
C SER A 127 23.09 1.62 -24.47
N ASP A 128 23.10 2.60 -23.58
CA ASP A 128 22.59 3.98 -23.72
C ASP A 128 21.13 4.23 -23.25
N GLY A 129 20.55 3.26 -22.54
CA GLY A 129 19.17 3.34 -22.02
C GLY A 129 19.09 3.62 -20.53
N ASP A 130 17.86 3.88 -20.08
CA ASP A 130 17.54 3.88 -18.66
C ASP A 130 17.41 2.44 -18.14
N ALA A 131 17.74 2.22 -16.88
CA ALA A 131 17.39 0.96 -16.23
C ALA A 131 15.94 1.04 -15.75
N VAL A 132 15.15 0.03 -16.13
CA VAL A 132 13.71 0.05 -15.94
C VAL A 132 13.27 -1.23 -15.25
N TRP A 133 12.38 -1.09 -14.26
CA TRP A 133 11.74 -2.18 -13.56
C TRP A 133 10.22 -2.01 -13.60
N PHE A 134 9.52 -3.12 -13.73
CA PHE A 134 8.11 -3.22 -13.44
C PHE A 134 7.93 -3.53 -11.95
N VAL A 135 7.13 -2.72 -11.25
CA VAL A 135 6.82 -2.90 -9.83
C VAL A 135 5.31 -2.98 -9.65
N GLU A 136 4.82 -4.12 -9.21
CA GLU A 136 3.40 -4.41 -9.08
C GLU A 136 3.05 -4.74 -7.63
N ASP A 137 1.89 -4.27 -7.21
CA ASP A 137 1.26 -4.63 -5.94
C ASP A 137 -0.22 -4.95 -6.19
N GLU A 138 -0.76 -5.93 -5.48
CA GLU A 138 -2.12 -6.44 -5.72
C GLU A 138 -3.20 -5.70 -4.92
N LEU A 139 -2.85 -4.99 -3.85
CA LEU A 139 -3.83 -4.45 -2.92
C LEU A 139 -3.44 -3.09 -2.32
N SER A 140 -2.42 -3.03 -1.48
CA SER A 140 -2.10 -1.83 -0.70
C SER A 140 -1.53 -0.67 -1.54
N GLY A 141 -0.93 -0.99 -2.68
CA GLY A 141 -0.17 -0.10 -3.55
C GLY A 141 1.23 0.18 -3.00
N ILE A 142 2.09 0.74 -3.86
CA ILE A 142 3.47 1.08 -3.51
C ILE A 142 3.55 2.34 -2.65
N ASP A 143 4.33 2.29 -1.57
CA ASP A 143 4.58 3.40 -0.64
C ASP A 143 6.00 3.95 -0.79
N GLU A 144 7.02 3.09 -0.80
CA GLU A 144 8.42 3.48 -0.89
C GLU A 144 9.17 2.72 -1.99
N LEU A 145 10.07 3.42 -2.67
CA LEU A 145 10.98 2.88 -3.68
C LEU A 145 12.39 3.44 -3.46
N GLN A 146 13.37 2.55 -3.41
CA GLN A 146 14.77 2.94 -3.23
C GLN A 146 15.70 2.10 -4.11
N LEU A 147 16.54 2.79 -4.90
CA LEU A 147 17.63 2.16 -5.65
C LEU A 147 18.96 2.50 -5.00
N THR A 148 19.82 1.49 -4.91
CA THR A 148 21.25 1.69 -4.66
C THR A 148 22.08 1.05 -5.76
N LEU A 149 23.18 1.73 -6.11
CA LEU A 149 24.18 1.32 -7.08
C LEU A 149 25.53 1.23 -6.36
N ASP A 150 26.08 0.02 -6.25
CA ASP A 150 27.25 -0.28 -5.41
C ASP A 150 27.09 0.23 -3.95
N GLY A 151 25.85 0.24 -3.45
CA GLY A 151 25.50 0.71 -2.10
C GLY A 151 25.31 2.23 -1.96
N VAL A 152 25.49 3.00 -3.04
CA VAL A 152 25.21 4.44 -3.07
C VAL A 152 23.78 4.67 -3.54
N TRP A 153 23.06 5.57 -2.86
CA TRP A 153 21.69 5.93 -3.28
C TRP A 153 21.68 6.52 -4.68
N ALA A 154 20.73 6.08 -5.50
CA ALA A 154 20.53 6.55 -6.86
C ALA A 154 19.09 7.04 -7.03
N ARG A 155 18.94 8.14 -7.76
CA ARG A 155 17.62 8.76 -7.96
C ARG A 155 16.81 7.91 -8.94
N LEU A 156 15.53 7.75 -8.64
CA LEU A 156 14.58 7.03 -9.49
C LEU A 156 13.34 7.88 -9.77
N VAL A 157 12.68 7.55 -10.87
CA VAL A 157 11.40 8.10 -11.31
C VAL A 157 10.36 6.99 -11.25
N TRP A 158 9.26 7.25 -10.54
CA TRP A 158 8.14 6.32 -10.41
C TRP A 158 6.96 6.77 -11.28
N ASP A 159 6.51 5.92 -12.19
CA ASP A 159 5.27 6.07 -12.94
C ASP A 159 4.22 5.05 -12.43
N PRO A 160 3.34 5.46 -11.49
CA PRO A 160 2.33 4.57 -10.92
C PRO A 160 1.25 4.15 -11.92
N LYS A 161 1.08 4.86 -13.05
CA LYS A 161 0.09 4.46 -14.07
C LYS A 161 0.57 3.29 -14.91
N ARG A 162 1.90 3.19 -15.06
CA ARG A 162 2.54 2.13 -15.84
C ARG A 162 3.18 1.05 -14.96
N ASN A 163 3.17 1.24 -13.65
CA ASN A 163 3.89 0.40 -12.70
C ASN A 163 5.38 0.31 -13.05
N MET A 164 5.99 1.43 -13.43
CA MET A 164 7.37 1.49 -13.92
C MET A 164 8.26 2.36 -13.05
N VAL A 165 9.39 1.81 -12.63
CA VAL A 165 10.49 2.53 -12.00
C VAL A 165 11.60 2.68 -13.01
N THR A 166 12.09 3.92 -13.18
CA THR A 166 13.16 4.24 -14.11
C THR A 166 14.32 4.89 -13.37
N TYR A 167 15.52 4.39 -13.62
CA TYR A 167 16.78 5.04 -13.28
C TYR A 167 17.37 5.63 -14.55
N GLU A 168 17.51 6.95 -14.58
CA GLU A 168 18.03 7.68 -15.74
C GLU A 168 19.55 7.55 -15.83
N HIS A 169 20.07 7.03 -16.94
CA HIS A 169 21.51 6.88 -17.13
C HIS A 169 22.25 8.24 -17.07
N GLY A 170 21.59 9.32 -17.48
CA GLY A 170 22.17 10.66 -17.52
C GLY A 170 22.55 11.27 -16.16
N ASP A 171 22.25 10.61 -15.03
CA ASP A 171 22.56 11.13 -13.71
C ASP A 171 24.04 11.00 -13.30
N GLY A 172 24.81 10.16 -14.00
CA GLY A 172 26.25 9.99 -13.81
C GLY A 172 26.69 9.38 -12.47
N VAL A 173 25.79 8.78 -11.69
CA VAL A 173 26.11 8.20 -10.36
C VAL A 173 26.90 6.88 -10.46
N HIS A 174 26.88 6.22 -11.62
CA HIS A 174 27.55 4.93 -11.87
C HIS A 174 28.86 5.06 -12.65
N ASN A 175 29.70 4.02 -12.54
CA ASN A 175 30.93 3.94 -13.34
C ASN A 175 30.61 3.38 -14.74
N ALA A 176 30.96 4.14 -15.77
CA ALA A 176 30.89 3.69 -17.17
C ALA A 176 31.73 2.42 -17.40
N ASN A 177 31.27 1.56 -18.31
CA ASN A 177 31.92 0.31 -18.74
C ASN A 177 32.27 -0.68 -17.62
N ARG A 178 31.64 -0.57 -16.45
CA ARG A 178 31.84 -1.47 -15.31
C ARG A 178 30.52 -2.03 -14.81
N PRO A 179 30.43 -3.34 -14.49
CA PRO A 179 29.31 -3.88 -13.75
C PRO A 179 29.17 -3.25 -12.37
N VAL A 180 27.99 -2.75 -12.08
CA VAL A 180 27.57 -2.15 -10.81
C VAL A 180 26.47 -3.02 -10.21
N LYS A 181 26.55 -3.25 -8.90
CA LYS A 181 25.50 -3.98 -8.17
C LYS A 181 24.32 -3.04 -7.94
N ALA A 182 23.23 -3.30 -8.63
CA ALA A 182 21.97 -2.61 -8.45
C ALA A 182 21.08 -3.37 -7.46
N VAL A 183 20.50 -2.62 -6.52
CA VAL A 183 19.53 -3.11 -5.54
C VAL A 183 18.34 -2.18 -5.52
N LEU A 184 17.19 -2.68 -5.99
CA LEU A 184 15.91 -1.97 -5.91
C LEU A 184 15.09 -2.58 -4.79
N THR A 185 14.78 -1.79 -3.77
CA THR A 185 13.88 -2.14 -2.67
C THR A 185 12.56 -1.41 -2.87
N THR A 186 11.45 -2.10 -2.66
CA THR A 186 10.11 -1.55 -2.68
C THR A 186 9.37 -1.94 -1.41
N ILE A 187 8.58 -1.02 -0.88
CA ILE A 187 7.71 -1.24 0.28
C ILE A 187 6.30 -0.82 -0.10
N ASP A 188 5.32 -1.65 0.21
CA ASP A 188 3.91 -1.36 0.00
C ASP A 188 3.29 -0.59 1.19
N LYS A 189 2.03 -0.15 1.10
CA LYS A 189 1.39 0.61 2.20
C LYS A 189 1.06 -0.24 3.43
N ALA A 190 1.08 -1.57 3.31
CA ALA A 190 1.02 -2.49 4.45
C ALA A 190 2.42 -2.72 5.07
N GLY A 191 3.49 -2.18 4.47
CA GLY A 191 4.88 -2.33 4.89
C GLY A 191 5.52 -3.64 4.44
N ASN A 192 4.95 -4.36 3.47
CA ASN A 192 5.58 -5.56 2.90
C ASN A 192 6.71 -5.13 1.97
N GLU A 193 7.87 -5.76 2.13
CA GLU A 193 9.08 -5.42 1.40
C GLU A 193 9.38 -6.45 0.32
N ALA A 194 9.75 -5.98 -0.86
CA ALA A 194 10.39 -6.79 -1.88
C ALA A 194 11.68 -6.16 -2.37
N LYS A 195 12.61 -7.00 -2.81
CA LYS A 195 13.93 -6.57 -3.25
C LYS A 195 14.34 -7.31 -4.51
N TRP A 196 14.76 -6.54 -5.51
CA TRP A 196 15.46 -7.05 -6.66
C TRP A 196 16.95 -6.75 -6.54
N THR A 197 17.81 -7.66 -7.00
CA THR A 197 19.26 -7.47 -7.04
C THR A 197 19.80 -8.00 -8.35
N GLY A 198 20.62 -7.19 -9.02
CA GLY A 198 21.27 -7.56 -10.27
C GLY A 198 22.55 -6.80 -10.53
N LEU A 199 23.27 -7.22 -11.57
CA LEU A 199 24.43 -6.49 -12.09
C LEU A 199 23.99 -5.74 -13.35
N LEU A 200 24.29 -4.45 -13.39
CA LEU A 200 24.04 -3.58 -14.53
C LEU A 200 25.35 -2.92 -14.96
N SER A 201 25.56 -2.79 -16.26
CA SER A 201 26.68 -2.08 -16.85
C SER A 201 26.12 -1.10 -17.85
N TRP A 202 26.59 0.14 -17.79
CA TRP A 202 26.33 1.14 -18.81
C TRP A 202 27.61 1.32 -19.64
N PRO A 203 27.50 1.76 -20.91
CA PRO A 203 28.66 2.14 -21.72
C PRO A 203 29.42 3.34 -21.15
#